data_AF-A0A673Z102-F1
#
_entry.id   AF-A0A673Z102-F1
#
_cell.length_a   1.000
_cell.length_b   1.000
_cell.length_c   1.000
_cell.angle_alpha   90.00
_cell.angle_beta   90.00
_cell.angle_gamma   90.00
#
_symmetry.space_group_name_H-M   'P 1'
#
loop_
_entity.id
_entity.type
_entity.pdbx_description
1 polymer ?
#
loop_
_entity_poly.entity_id
_entity_poly.type
_entity_poly.pdbx_seq_one_letter_code
_entity_poly.pdbx_strand_id
1 'polypeptide(L)' 'MDSQGRKVVVCDNGTGFVKCGYAGSNFPEHIFPALVGRPIIRSTAKVGNIEIKLLTVVLWPISKRKKNFGVESTLR' A
#
# COMPACT_ATOMS: atom_id res chain seq x y z
N MET A 1 26.03 -2.85 2.00
CA MET A 1 26.08 -3.50 3.33
C MET A 1 26.33 -2.43 4.36
N ASP A 2 25.78 -2.58 5.57
CA ASP A 2 26.21 -1.74 6.69
C ASP A 2 27.51 -2.28 7.31
N SER A 3 28.02 -1.59 8.34
CA SER A 3 29.24 -1.98 9.05
C SER A 3 29.16 -3.35 9.74
N GLN A 4 27.96 -3.92 9.90
CA GLN A 4 27.73 -5.24 10.48
C GLN A 4 27.48 -6.32 9.42
N GLY A 5 27.68 -6.00 8.13
CA GLY A 5 27.51 -6.95 7.03
C GLY A 5 26.05 -7.24 6.67
N ARG A 6 25.08 -6.45 7.17
CA ARG A 6 23.66 -6.65 6.87
C ARG A 6 23.31 -6.08 5.49
N LYS A 7 22.38 -6.76 4.81
CA LYS A 7 21.77 -6.24 3.58
C LYS A 7 20.81 -5.11 3.95
N VAL A 8 21.07 -3.93 3.41
CA VAL A 8 20.26 -2.73 3.67
C VAL A 8 19.21 -2.62 2.58
N VAL A 9 17.94 -2.51 2.97
CA VAL A 9 16.83 -2.24 2.05
C VAL A 9 16.61 -0.74 1.98
N VAL A 10 16.41 -0.23 0.77
CA VAL A 10 16.07 1.17 0.51
C VAL A 10 14.67 1.20 -0.09
N CYS A 11 13.82 2.09 0.42
CA CYS A 11 12.47 2.32 -0.09
C CYS A 11 12.24 3.82 -0.28
N ASP A 12 11.99 4.23 -1.52
CA ASP A 12 11.55 5.58 -1.87
C ASP A 12 10.03 5.60 -2.02
N ASN A 13 9.35 6.36 -1.17
CA ASN A 13 7.90 6.44 -1.10
C ASN A 13 7.37 7.62 -1.95
N GLY A 14 7.58 7.52 -3.26
CA GLY A 14 7.01 8.47 -4.21
C GLY A 14 5.47 8.45 -4.18
N THR A 15 4.84 9.60 -4.44
CA THR A 15 3.38 9.72 -4.40
C THR A 15 2.65 8.98 -5.53
N GLY A 16 3.35 8.72 -6.64
CA GLY A 16 2.84 7.90 -7.75
C GLY A 16 3.30 6.45 -7.67
N PHE A 17 4.58 6.22 -7.38
CA PHE A 17 5.20 4.89 -7.32
C PHE A 17 6.12 4.79 -6.13
N VAL A 18 6.11 3.61 -5.50
CA VAL A 18 7.14 3.19 -4.56
C VAL A 18 8.23 2.47 -5.34
N LYS A 19 9.49 2.78 -5.04
CA LYS A 19 10.66 2.11 -5.58
C LYS A 19 11.43 1.48 -4.43
N CYS A 20 11.76 0.20 -4.51
CA CYS A 20 12.57 -0.46 -3.49
C CYS A 20 13.61 -1.41 -4.08
N GLY A 21 14.65 -1.68 -3.28
CA GLY A 21 15.75 -2.57 -3.62
C GLY A 21 16.82 -2.56 -2.53
N TYR A 22 17.94 -3.21 -2.78
CA TYR A 22 19.07 -3.22 -1.84
C TYR A 22 20.03 -2.05 -2.07
N ALA A 23 20.65 -1.56 -0.98
CA ALA A 23 21.67 -0.53 -1.04
C ALA A 23 22.91 -1.03 -1.79
N GLY A 24 23.37 -0.24 -2.77
CA GLY A 24 24.49 -0.57 -3.67
C GLY A 24 24.05 -1.09 -5.04
N SER A 25 22.76 -1.36 -5.25
CA SER A 25 22.19 -1.66 -6.57
C SER A 25 22.03 -0.37 -7.38
N ASN A 26 22.37 -0.41 -8.68
CA ASN A 26 22.26 0.75 -9.59
C ASN A 26 20.81 1.04 -10.03
N PHE A 27 19.92 0.05 -9.93
CA PHE A 27 18.52 0.14 -10.34
C PHE A 27 17.60 -0.39 -9.23
N PRO A 28 16.38 0.15 -9.09
CA PRO A 28 15.39 -0.42 -8.16
C PRO A 28 15.01 -1.84 -8.61
N GLU A 29 14.93 -2.76 -7.65
CA GLU A 29 14.52 -4.14 -7.92
C GLU A 29 13.01 -4.25 -8.12
N HIS A 30 12.24 -3.42 -7.42
CA HIS A 30 10.80 -3.37 -7.55
C HIS A 30 10.30 -1.93 -7.65
N ILE A 31 9.34 -1.75 -8.56
CA ILE A 31 8.58 -0.52 -8.72
C ILE A 31 7.11 -0.90 -8.74
N PHE A 32 6.32 -0.31 -7.84
CA PHE A 32 4.88 -0.55 -7.79
C PHE A 32 4.12 0.74 -7.53
N PRO A 33 2.85 0.86 -7.99
CA PRO A 33 2.05 2.05 -7.74
C PRO A 33 1.87 2.29 -6.24
N ALA A 34 1.97 3.55 -5.81
CA ALA A 34 1.72 3.97 -4.44
C ALA A 34 0.21 4.02 -4.13
N LEU A 35 -0.49 2.93 -4.41
CA LEU A 35 -1.94 2.77 -4.31
C LEU A 35 -2.29 1.68 -3.31
N VAL A 36 -3.40 1.87 -2.61
CA VAL A 36 -4.00 0.85 -1.74
C VAL A 36 -5.47 0.70 -2.09
N GLY A 37 -5.90 -0.56 -2.27
CA GLY A 37 -7.30 -0.90 -2.43
C GLY A 37 -8.03 -0.88 -1.08
N ARG A 38 -9.22 -0.30 -1.04
CA ARG A 38 -10.16 -0.47 0.06
C ARG A 38 -11.39 -1.21 -0.46
N PRO A 39 -11.63 -2.46 -0.02
CA PRO A 39 -12.86 -3.15 -0.36
C PRO A 39 -14.04 -2.40 0.28
N ILE A 40 -15.06 -2.12 -0.52
CA ILE A 40 -16.31 -1.49 -0.09
C ILE A 40 -17.48 -2.30 -0.62
N ILE A 41 -18.53 -2.43 0.20
CA ILE A 41 -19.80 -2.98 -0.26
C ILE A 41 -20.53 -1.84 -0.95
N ARG A 42 -20.71 -1.94 -2.28
CA ARG A 42 -21.30 -0.88 -3.09
C ARG A 42 -22.82 -0.97 -3.15
N SER A 43 -23.35 -2.19 -3.18
CA SER A 43 -24.80 -2.41 -3.24
C SER A 43 -25.17 -3.78 -2.72
N THR A 44 -26.42 -3.91 -2.31
CA THR A 44 -27.04 -5.16 -1.87
C THR A 44 -28.25 -5.44 -2.74
N ALA A 45 -28.26 -6.56 -3.45
CA ALA A 45 -29.40 -7.03 -4.23
C ALA A 45 -30.06 -8.21 -3.50
N LYS A 46 -31.38 -8.33 -3.59
CA LYS A 46 -32.12 -9.46 -3.02
C LYS A 46 -32.78 -10.27 -4.12
N VAL A 47 -32.58 -11.58 -4.10
CA VAL A 47 -33.30 -12.54 -4.95
C VAL A 47 -33.93 -13.57 -4.00
N GLY A 48 -35.25 -13.50 -3.82
CA GLY A 48 -35.94 -14.26 -2.78
C GLY A 48 -35.44 -13.92 -1.38
N ASN A 49 -35.02 -14.94 -0.62
CA ASN A 49 -34.46 -14.79 0.73
C ASN A 49 -32.94 -14.60 0.76
N ILE A 50 -32.27 -14.52 -0.39
CA ILE A 50 -30.80 -14.41 -0.47
C ILE A 50 -30.41 -12.96 -0.71
N GLU A 51 -29.54 -12.43 0.16
CA GLU A 51 -28.94 -11.10 0.01
C GLU A 51 -27.55 -11.21 -0.64
N ILE A 52 -27.42 -10.66 -1.84
CA ILE A 52 -26.19 -10.61 -2.62
C ILE A 52 -25.53 -9.26 -2.38
N LYS A 53 -24.31 -9.25 -1.84
CA LYS A 53 -23.54 -8.02 -1.61
C LYS A 53 -22.49 -7.86 -2.70
N LEU A 54 -22.51 -6.74 -3.41
CA LEU A 54 -21.50 -6.41 -4.40
C LEU A 54 -20.29 -5.78 -3.70
N LEU A 55 -19.20 -6.53 -3.65
CA LEU A 55 -17.91 -6.03 -3.21
C LEU A 55 -17.22 -5.31 -4.39
N THR A 56 -16.77 -4.09 -4.17
CA THR A 56 -15.91 -3.37 -5.12
C THR A 56 -14.64 -2.91 -4.42
N VAL A 57 -13.52 -2.89 -5.14
CA VAL A 57 -12.26 -2.34 -4.63
C VAL A 57 -12.09 -0.92 -5.16
N VAL A 58 -12.02 0.05 -4.24
CA VAL A 58 -11.66 1.43 -4.59
C VAL A 58 -10.16 1.59 -4.37
N LEU A 59 -9.43 2.00 -5.41
CA LEU A 59 -8.00 2.32 -5.31
C LEU A 59 -7.82 3.74 -4.80
N TRP A 60 -6.91 3.90 -3.83
CA TRP A 60 -6.62 5.19 -3.22
C TRP A 60 -5.11 5.46 -3.18
N PRO A 61 -4.63 6.66 -3.53
CA PRO A 61 -3.24 7.05 -3.32
C PRO A 61 -2.87 7.00 -1.83
N ILE A 62 -1.77 6.32 -1.50
CA ILE A 62 -1.29 6.23 -0.10
C ILE A 62 -1.09 7.62 0.50
N SER A 63 -0.60 8.58 -0.32
CA SER A 63 -0.39 9.99 0.06
C SER A 63 -1.65 10.73 0.50
N LYS A 64 -2.84 10.25 0.10
CA LYS A 64 -4.12 10.88 0.42
C LYS A 64 -4.83 10.21 1.60
N ARG A 65 -4.29 9.14 2.22
CA ARG A 65 -4.90 8.56 3.42
C ARG A 65 -4.82 9.58 4.57
N LYS A 66 -5.93 10.26 4.88
CA LYS A 66 -6.09 10.96 6.17
C LYS A 66 -5.87 9.93 7.30
N LYS A 67 -5.13 10.34 8.33
CA LYS A 67 -4.53 9.59 9.46
C LYS A 67 -5.50 8.76 10.33
N ASN A 68 -6.35 7.91 9.76
CA ASN A 68 -7.27 7.05 10.52
C ASN A 68 -6.87 5.57 10.49
N PHE A 69 -5.57 5.29 10.39
CA PHE A 69 -5.01 3.99 10.74
C PHE A 69 -3.98 4.26 11.83
N GLY A 70 -4.27 3.83 13.05
CA GLY A 70 -3.45 4.02 14.25
C GLY A 70 -2.13 3.25 14.18
N VAL A 71 -1.20 3.77 13.38
CA VAL A 71 0.23 3.51 13.49
C VAL A 71 0.89 4.87 13.49
N GLU A 72 0.91 5.46 14.68
CA GLU A 72 1.81 6.55 15.01
C GLU A 72 3.20 5.92 15.10
N SER A 73 3.99 5.96 14.02
CA SER A 73 5.41 5.67 14.14
C SER A 73 6.07 6.88 14.78
N THR A 74 6.10 6.88 16.11
CA THR A 74 6.99 7.68 16.93
C THR A 74 8.42 7.37 16.53
N LEU A 75 8.99 8.13 15.61
CA LEU A 75 10.42 8.32 15.47
C LEU A 75 10.62 9.80 15.10
N ARG A 76 10.67 10.61 16.16
CA ARG A 76 11.56 11.78 16.19
C ARG A 76 12.97 11.27 16.50
#